data_AF-A0A7X5L770-F1
#
_entry.id   AF-A0A7X5L770-F1
#
_cell.length_a   1.000
_cell.length_b   1.000
_cell.length_c   1.000
_cell.angle_alpha   90.00
_cell.angle_beta   90.00
_cell.angle_gamma   90.00
#
_symmetry.space_group_name_H-M   'P 1'
#
loop_
_entity.id
_entity.type
_entity.pdbx_description
1 polymer ?
#
loop_
_entity_poly.entity_id
_entity_poly.type
_entity_poly.pdbx_seq_one_letter_code
_entity_poly.pdbx_strand_id
1 'polypeptide(L)'
;MNINGIGTTGYPAWQGARKAQQNAAGKSFAESVNNMASTPKVYNIFTDEDMIWTGGNGTGLSYYLKYAENSTEDDPIVIAKGVDENGDEFEKTIHINEVNPKSATVVEMRALEAHTGVKKLGGFTSLPLEAGNMGLNDRRDFMDMFENVISDMKLLSQKRAVAYYQYSMQAYWDFMNKK
;
A
#
# COMPACT_ATOMS: atom_id res chain seq x y z
N MET A 1 -59.20 34.26 -46.63
CA MET A 1 -59.78 34.11 -45.29
C MET A 1 -58.63 33.94 -44.30
N ASN A 2 -58.59 34.83 -43.30
CA ASN A 2 -57.66 34.83 -42.16
C ASN A 2 -57.88 33.61 -41.27
N ILE A 3 -56.81 33.08 -40.66
CA ILE A 3 -56.84 32.62 -39.27
C ILE A 3 -55.52 33.02 -38.60
N ASN A 4 -55.65 33.83 -37.54
CA ASN A 4 -54.62 34.24 -36.58
C ASN A 4 -54.29 33.12 -35.60
N GLY A 5 -53.09 33.13 -35.00
CA GLY A 5 -52.79 32.30 -33.82
C GLY A 5 -51.42 32.58 -33.21
N ILE A 6 -51.36 33.53 -32.29
CA ILE A 6 -50.22 33.91 -31.45
C ILE A 6 -50.02 32.87 -30.33
N GLY A 7 -48.78 32.52 -29.98
CA GLY A 7 -48.48 32.11 -28.60
C GLY A 7 -47.32 31.15 -28.33
N THR A 8 -46.31 31.69 -27.63
CA THR A 8 -45.48 31.04 -26.58
C THR A 8 -44.17 30.32 -26.98
N THR A 9 -43.07 31.05 -26.79
CA THR A 9 -41.88 30.71 -25.98
C THR A 9 -41.25 29.31 -26.12
N GLY A 10 -40.12 29.26 -26.84
CA GLY A 10 -39.14 28.17 -26.77
C GLY A 10 -37.74 28.67 -27.20
N TYR A 11 -36.85 28.80 -26.21
CA TYR A 11 -35.42 29.17 -26.20
C TYR A 11 -34.64 29.15 -27.53
N PRO A 12 -33.77 30.14 -27.80
CA PRO A 12 -32.82 30.05 -28.92
C PRO A 12 -31.82 28.93 -28.65
N ALA A 13 -31.69 28.02 -29.63
CA ALA A 13 -30.64 27.02 -29.67
C ALA A 13 -29.26 27.70 -29.58
N TRP A 14 -28.60 27.55 -28.45
CA TRP A 14 -27.26 28.08 -28.21
C TRP A 14 -26.24 27.22 -28.99
N GLN A 15 -26.00 27.59 -30.25
CA GLN A 15 -24.79 27.23 -30.99
C GLN A 15 -23.61 28.01 -30.41
N GLY A 16 -23.18 27.63 -29.21
CA GLY A 16 -21.95 28.11 -28.60
C GLY A 16 -20.84 27.12 -28.85
N ALA A 17 -19.93 27.41 -29.78
CA ALA A 17 -18.66 26.72 -29.88
C ALA A 17 -17.94 26.90 -28.54
N ARG A 18 -17.92 25.85 -27.70
CA ARG A 18 -17.06 25.79 -26.53
C ARG A 18 -15.63 25.83 -27.03
N LYS A 19 -15.00 27.02 -27.00
CA LYS A 19 -13.54 27.11 -27.03
C LYS A 19 -13.06 26.26 -25.87
N ALA A 20 -12.35 25.18 -26.19
CA ALA A 20 -11.55 24.47 -25.21
C ALA A 20 -10.66 25.51 -24.54
N GLN A 21 -10.81 25.65 -23.23
CA GLN A 21 -9.94 26.48 -22.42
C GLN A 21 -8.53 25.97 -22.68
N GLN A 22 -7.73 26.76 -23.41
CA GLN A 22 -6.33 26.44 -23.65
C GLN A 22 -5.70 26.35 -22.26
N ASN A 23 -5.26 25.14 -21.90
CA ASN A 23 -4.50 24.89 -20.71
C ASN A 23 -3.39 25.93 -20.63
N ALA A 24 -3.31 26.65 -19.51
CA ALA A 24 -2.10 27.37 -19.15
C ALA A 24 -0.92 26.43 -19.38
N ALA A 25 0.15 26.93 -20.01
CA ALA A 25 1.33 26.16 -20.38
C ALA A 25 2.00 25.55 -19.13
N GLY A 26 1.46 24.41 -18.68
CA GLY A 26 2.05 23.53 -17.70
C GLY A 26 3.21 22.80 -18.38
N LYS A 27 4.32 22.64 -17.65
CA LYS A 27 5.48 21.87 -18.10
C LYS A 27 5.01 20.52 -18.63
N SER A 28 5.58 20.08 -19.75
CA SER A 28 5.27 18.78 -20.31
C SER A 28 5.58 17.68 -19.28
N PHE A 29 4.89 16.52 -19.37
CA PHE A 29 5.18 15.37 -18.51
C PHE A 29 6.68 14.99 -18.57
N ALA A 30 7.27 15.04 -19.77
CA ALA A 30 8.69 14.79 -20.00
C ALA A 30 9.60 15.79 -19.26
N GLU A 31 9.29 17.08 -19.29
CA GLU A 31 10.03 18.09 -18.53
C GLU A 31 9.86 17.92 -17.01
N SER A 32 8.69 17.48 -16.55
CA SER A 32 8.46 17.21 -15.12
C SER A 32 9.28 16.03 -14.60
N VAL A 33 9.45 14.97 -15.41
CA VAL A 33 10.23 13.78 -15.04
C VAL A 33 11.74 14.04 -15.10
N ASN A 34 12.23 14.77 -16.09
CA ASN A 34 13.67 15.01 -16.28
C ASN A 34 14.29 15.92 -15.19
N ASN A 35 13.50 16.77 -14.55
CA ASN A 35 13.97 17.68 -13.50
C ASN A 35 14.12 17.00 -12.11
N MET A 36 13.74 15.73 -11.96
CA MET A 36 13.85 14.98 -10.69
C MET A 36 15.22 14.28 -10.51
N ALA A 37 16.16 14.47 -11.44
CA ALA A 37 17.46 13.80 -11.41
C ALA A 37 18.46 14.46 -10.44
N SER A 38 18.21 14.38 -9.13
CA SER A 38 19.28 14.37 -8.14
C SER A 38 19.85 12.95 -8.07
N THR A 39 21.18 12.84 -8.11
CA THR A 39 21.98 11.62 -8.30
C THR A 39 21.36 10.35 -7.67
N PRO A 40 21.07 9.29 -8.43
CA PRO A 40 20.48 8.09 -7.86
C PRO A 40 21.51 7.37 -6.99
N LYS A 41 21.25 7.29 -5.68
CA LYS A 41 21.86 6.23 -4.88
C LYS A 41 21.27 4.91 -5.39
N VAL A 42 22.08 4.12 -6.10
CA VAL A 42 21.65 2.82 -6.64
C VAL A 42 21.79 1.78 -5.54
N TYR A 43 20.66 1.35 -5.00
CA TYR A 43 20.59 0.28 -4.01
C TYR A 43 20.24 -1.04 -4.70
N ASN A 44 21.20 -1.98 -4.74
CA ASN A 44 20.97 -3.32 -5.28
C ASN A 44 20.25 -4.19 -4.22
N ILE A 45 18.94 -3.96 -4.04
CA ILE A 45 18.10 -4.68 -3.05
C ILE A 45 17.69 -6.08 -3.57
N PHE A 46 18.11 -6.50 -4.77
CA PHE A 46 17.53 -7.64 -5.50
C PHE A 46 18.46 -8.85 -5.70
N THR A 47 19.61 -8.94 -5.04
CA THR A 47 20.68 -9.86 -5.49
C THR A 47 21.01 -11.05 -4.58
N ASP A 48 20.34 -11.23 -3.43
CA ASP A 48 20.68 -12.32 -2.51
C ASP A 48 19.69 -13.50 -2.66
N GLU A 49 20.22 -14.72 -2.78
CA GLU A 49 19.43 -15.94 -3.03
C GLU A 49 18.54 -16.36 -1.84
N ASP A 50 18.79 -15.80 -0.64
CA ASP A 50 18.13 -16.20 0.62
C ASP A 50 17.06 -15.21 1.12
N MET A 51 16.61 -14.29 0.25
CA MET A 51 15.57 -13.33 0.59
C MET A 51 14.20 -14.00 0.69
N ILE A 52 13.51 -13.83 1.82
CA ILE A 52 12.13 -14.29 2.01
C ILE A 52 11.10 -13.29 1.50
N TRP A 53 11.50 -12.02 1.35
CA TRP A 53 10.69 -10.97 0.76
C TRP A 53 11.58 -9.81 0.28
N THR A 54 11.13 -9.11 -0.76
CA THR A 54 11.72 -7.85 -1.23
C THR A 54 10.60 -6.95 -1.73
N GLY A 55 10.73 -5.64 -1.51
CA GLY A 55 9.77 -4.67 -2.01
C GLY A 55 9.93 -3.28 -1.41
N GLY A 56 8.84 -2.53 -1.45
CA GLY A 56 8.75 -1.18 -0.88
C GLY A 56 7.30 -0.73 -0.81
N ASN A 57 7.10 0.53 -0.44
CA ASN A 57 5.78 1.14 -0.39
C ASN A 57 5.80 2.58 -0.97
N GLY A 58 4.68 3.29 -0.84
CA GLY A 58 4.49 4.60 -1.46
C GLY A 58 5.25 5.76 -0.81
N THR A 59 5.94 5.54 0.33
CA THR A 59 6.63 6.60 1.07
C THR A 59 8.07 6.82 0.62
N GLY A 60 8.63 5.87 -0.15
CA GLY A 60 10.07 5.78 -0.43
C GLY A 60 10.78 4.67 0.33
N LEU A 61 10.12 4.06 1.33
CA LEU A 61 10.62 2.89 2.04
C LEU A 61 10.76 1.69 1.09
N SER A 62 11.98 1.15 0.95
CA SER A 62 12.25 -0.05 0.16
C SER A 62 13.27 -0.95 0.85
N TYR A 63 12.98 -2.23 0.97
CA TYR A 63 13.79 -3.15 1.76
C TYR A 63 13.66 -4.64 1.35
N TYR A 64 14.72 -5.31 1.75
CA TYR A 64 14.93 -6.71 2.04
C TYR A 64 14.28 -7.35 3.25
N LEU A 65 13.84 -8.61 3.20
CA LEU A 65 13.76 -9.46 4.39
C LEU A 65 14.49 -10.79 4.15
N LYS A 66 15.26 -11.24 5.15
CA LYS A 66 15.83 -12.59 5.21
C LYS A 66 15.89 -13.10 6.64
N TYR A 67 15.94 -14.41 6.83
CA TYR A 67 16.23 -14.94 8.16
C TYR A 67 17.67 -14.61 8.58
N ALA A 68 17.87 -14.35 9.86
CA ALA A 68 19.21 -14.24 10.44
C ALA A 68 19.88 -15.62 10.46
N GLU A 69 21.21 -15.66 10.40
CA GLU A 69 21.97 -16.93 10.46
C GLU A 69 21.73 -17.70 11.76
N ASN A 70 21.47 -16.99 12.86
CA ASN A 70 21.15 -17.56 14.17
C ASN A 70 19.64 -17.74 14.41
N SER A 71 18.79 -17.54 13.40
CA SER A 71 17.35 -17.78 13.50
C SER A 71 17.08 -19.27 13.76
N THR A 72 16.16 -19.56 14.67
CA THR A 72 15.74 -20.94 14.98
C THR A 72 14.23 -21.08 14.80
N GLU A 73 13.70 -22.31 14.94
CA GLU A 73 12.25 -22.53 14.94
C GLU A 73 11.60 -21.95 16.22
N ASP A 74 12.29 -22.06 17.36
CA ASP A 74 11.80 -21.56 18.65
C ASP A 74 11.90 -20.02 18.77
N ASP A 75 12.89 -19.41 18.13
CA ASP A 75 13.06 -17.96 18.02
C ASP A 75 13.35 -17.58 16.56
N PRO A 76 12.31 -17.39 15.74
CA PRO A 76 12.49 -16.96 14.36
C PRO A 76 12.93 -15.48 14.33
N ILE A 77 14.12 -15.23 13.77
CA ILE A 77 14.71 -13.89 13.68
C ILE A 77 14.81 -13.50 12.21
N VAL A 78 14.24 -12.36 11.86
CA VAL A 78 14.28 -11.78 10.53
C VAL A 78 15.08 -10.49 10.55
N ILE A 79 15.96 -10.33 9.56
CA ILE A 79 16.70 -9.11 9.29
C ILE A 79 16.03 -8.35 8.15
N ALA A 80 15.72 -7.09 8.40
CA ALA A 80 15.28 -6.14 7.39
C ALA A 80 16.41 -5.16 7.06
N LYS A 81 16.80 -5.04 5.79
CA LYS A 81 17.77 -4.03 5.35
C LYS A 81 17.25 -3.28 4.14
N GLY A 82 17.47 -1.98 4.09
CA GLY A 82 16.98 -1.17 3.00
C GLY A 82 17.20 0.32 3.21
N VAL A 83 16.31 1.09 2.60
CA VAL A 83 16.31 2.56 2.62
C VAL A 83 14.96 3.03 3.12
N ASP A 84 14.96 4.00 4.02
CA ASP A 84 13.75 4.58 4.60
C ASP A 84 13.13 5.67 3.71
N GLU A 85 12.02 6.24 4.17
CA GLU A 85 11.32 7.36 3.51
C GLU A 85 12.17 8.64 3.35
N ASN A 86 13.29 8.78 4.06
CA ASN A 86 14.19 9.93 3.99
C ASN A 86 15.40 9.68 3.07
N GLY A 87 15.57 8.46 2.57
CA GLY A 87 16.72 8.07 1.76
C GLY A 87 17.94 7.62 2.59
N ASP A 88 17.73 7.32 3.87
CA ASP A 88 18.74 6.81 4.80
C ASP A 88 18.70 5.28 4.86
N GLU A 89 19.88 4.67 4.94
CA GLU A 89 20.01 3.22 5.06
C GLU A 89 19.63 2.76 6.45
N PHE A 90 18.96 1.61 6.53
CA PHE A 90 18.62 0.98 7.80
C PHE A 90 18.88 -0.52 7.78
N GLU A 91 19.11 -1.04 8.99
CA GLU A 91 19.12 -2.46 9.30
C GLU A 91 18.34 -2.67 10.60
N LYS A 92 17.36 -3.58 10.59
CA LYS A 92 16.52 -3.89 11.74
C LYS A 92 16.48 -5.40 11.95
N THR A 93 16.70 -5.82 13.19
CA THR A 93 16.49 -7.20 13.64
C THR A 93 15.09 -7.32 14.23
N ILE A 94 14.37 -8.35 13.84
CA ILE A 94 12.96 -8.58 14.21
C ILE A 94 12.84 -9.99 14.75
N HIS A 95 12.56 -10.11 16.05
CA HIS A 95 12.13 -11.36 16.65
C HIS A 95 10.65 -11.55 16.34
N ILE A 96 10.31 -12.54 15.51
CA ILE A 96 8.94 -12.76 15.06
C ILE A 96 8.02 -12.95 16.26
N ASN A 97 8.44 -13.72 17.26
CA ASN A 97 7.69 -13.98 18.49
C ASN A 97 7.36 -12.71 19.28
N GLU A 98 8.11 -11.63 19.13
CA GLU A 98 7.88 -10.36 19.82
C GLU A 98 6.95 -9.42 19.05
N VAL A 99 6.65 -9.70 17.79
CA VAL A 99 5.76 -8.87 16.98
C VAL A 99 4.37 -8.83 17.60
N ASN A 100 3.85 -7.62 17.80
CA ASN A 100 2.51 -7.37 18.28
C ASN A 100 1.68 -6.67 17.19
N PRO A 101 0.85 -7.38 16.42
CA PRO A 101 -0.03 -6.79 15.40
C PRO A 101 -0.89 -5.62 15.89
N LYS A 102 -1.19 -5.49 17.18
CA LYS A 102 -1.94 -4.34 17.72
C LYS A 102 -1.10 -3.06 17.90
N SER A 103 0.21 -3.16 17.75
CA SER A 103 1.13 -2.04 17.70
C SER A 103 2.39 -2.53 17.02
N ALA A 104 2.45 -2.43 15.70
CA ALA A 104 3.57 -2.90 14.89
C ALA A 104 3.96 -1.88 13.82
N THR A 105 5.21 -1.94 13.36
CA THR A 105 5.60 -1.26 12.11
C THR A 105 5.22 -2.08 10.88
N VAL A 106 5.19 -1.44 9.71
CA VAL A 106 4.97 -2.16 8.45
C VAL A 106 6.04 -3.22 8.17
N VAL A 107 7.28 -2.97 8.60
CA VAL A 107 8.40 -3.91 8.44
C VAL A 107 8.23 -5.14 9.35
N GLU A 108 7.81 -4.93 10.60
CA GLU A 108 7.50 -6.02 11.54
C GLU A 108 6.36 -6.90 11.02
N MET A 109 5.28 -6.29 10.53
CA MET A 109 4.15 -7.02 9.96
C MET A 109 4.49 -7.71 8.64
N ARG A 110 5.40 -7.15 7.84
CA ARG A 110 5.89 -7.81 6.62
C ARG A 110 6.73 -9.03 6.93
N ALA A 111 7.59 -8.95 7.94
CA ALA A 111 8.35 -10.08 8.45
C ALA A 111 7.41 -11.19 8.96
N LEU A 112 6.37 -10.81 9.71
CA LEU A 112 5.37 -11.75 10.17
C LEU A 112 4.56 -12.38 9.02
N GLU A 113 4.14 -11.59 8.03
CA GLU A 113 3.46 -12.08 6.81
C GLU A 113 4.32 -13.10 6.06
N ALA A 114 5.61 -12.81 5.87
CA ALA A 114 6.54 -13.69 5.19
C ALA A 114 6.77 -15.00 5.96
N HIS A 115 6.90 -14.91 7.29
CA HIS A 115 7.13 -16.07 8.16
C HIS A 115 5.90 -16.98 8.26
N THR A 116 4.72 -16.41 8.48
CA THR A 116 3.47 -17.17 8.66
C THR A 116 2.94 -17.77 7.37
N GLY A 117 3.42 -17.32 6.21
CA GLY A 117 2.99 -17.82 4.90
C GLY A 117 1.52 -17.53 4.58
N VAL A 118 0.94 -16.47 5.15
CA VAL A 118 -0.45 -16.08 4.87
C VAL A 118 -0.66 -15.96 3.36
N LYS A 119 -1.70 -16.62 2.84
CA LYS A 119 -1.95 -16.65 1.41
C LYS A 119 -2.21 -15.25 0.88
N LYS A 120 -1.46 -14.88 -0.17
CA LYS A 120 -1.55 -13.61 -0.88
C LYS A 120 -2.65 -13.65 -1.95
N LEU A 121 -3.58 -12.70 -1.93
CA LEU A 121 -4.62 -12.60 -2.96
C LEU A 121 -4.02 -12.00 -4.23
N GLY A 122 -3.91 -12.82 -5.30
CA GLY A 122 -3.40 -12.35 -6.59
C GLY A 122 -1.94 -11.91 -6.59
N GLY A 123 -1.12 -12.41 -5.64
CA GLY A 123 0.28 -12.00 -5.49
C GLY A 123 0.48 -10.70 -4.72
N PHE A 124 -0.60 -10.03 -4.30
CA PHE A 124 -0.54 -8.85 -3.44
C PHE A 124 -0.43 -9.22 -1.96
N THR A 125 -0.09 -8.25 -1.13
CA THR A 125 -0.03 -8.43 0.32
C THR A 125 -1.39 -8.80 0.93
N SER A 126 -1.32 -9.55 2.03
CA SER A 126 -2.41 -9.79 2.97
C SER A 126 -2.61 -8.69 4.00
N LEU A 127 -1.70 -7.70 4.08
CA LEU A 127 -1.83 -6.54 4.95
C LEU A 127 -2.86 -5.54 4.39
N PRO A 128 -3.51 -4.72 5.24
CA PRO A 128 -4.41 -3.67 4.78
C PRO A 128 -3.69 -2.67 3.88
N LEU A 129 -4.36 -2.19 2.83
CA LEU A 129 -3.76 -1.29 1.82
C LEU A 129 -3.19 0.00 2.43
N GLU A 130 -3.81 0.48 3.51
CA GLU A 130 -3.36 1.67 4.25
C GLU A 130 -1.94 1.53 4.82
N ALA A 131 -1.45 0.30 5.04
CA ALA A 131 -0.07 0.06 5.47
C ALA A 131 0.95 0.53 4.41
N GLY A 132 0.52 0.73 3.16
CA GLY A 132 1.34 1.29 2.09
C GLY A 132 1.81 2.73 2.31
N ASN A 133 1.20 3.46 3.25
CA ASN A 133 1.53 4.84 3.57
C ASN A 133 2.33 4.99 4.88
N MET A 134 2.75 3.88 5.50
CA MET A 134 3.52 3.89 6.75
C MET A 134 5.02 4.03 6.47
N GLY A 135 5.67 4.96 7.15
CA GLY A 135 7.13 5.05 7.22
C GLY A 135 7.75 3.90 8.01
N LEU A 136 9.09 3.82 8.01
CA LEU A 136 9.87 2.76 8.67
C LEU A 136 9.48 2.58 10.15
N ASN A 137 9.26 3.69 10.84
CA ASN A 137 9.08 3.75 12.29
C ASN A 137 7.63 3.98 12.73
N ASP A 138 6.71 4.19 11.78
CA ASP A 138 5.29 4.33 12.11
C ASP A 138 4.76 3.04 12.74
N ARG A 139 4.08 3.17 13.90
CA ARG A 139 3.39 2.05 14.54
C ARG A 139 1.89 2.24 14.46
N ARG A 140 1.18 1.17 14.12
CA ARG A 140 -0.29 1.14 14.03
C ARG A 140 -0.85 -0.15 14.61
N ASP A 141 -2.12 -0.12 14.96
CA ASP A 141 -2.90 -1.32 15.26
C ASP A 141 -3.40 -1.92 13.94
N PHE A 142 -2.75 -3.00 13.49
CA PHE A 142 -3.14 -3.68 12.25
C PHE A 142 -4.47 -4.41 12.39
N MET A 143 -4.88 -4.80 13.60
CA MET A 143 -6.17 -5.45 13.81
C MET A 143 -7.30 -4.46 13.58
N ASP A 144 -7.16 -3.23 14.09
CA ASP A 144 -8.08 -2.13 13.78
C ASP A 144 -8.09 -1.80 12.28
N MET A 145 -6.91 -1.75 11.63
CA MET A 145 -6.84 -1.55 10.18
C MET A 145 -7.54 -2.66 9.38
N PHE A 146 -7.47 -3.92 9.83
CA PHE A 146 -8.23 -5.02 9.23
C PHE A 146 -9.73 -4.82 9.41
N GLU A 147 -10.19 -4.44 10.59
CA GLU A 147 -11.61 -4.17 10.85
C GLU A 147 -12.13 -3.05 9.94
N ASN A 148 -11.35 -1.97 9.78
CA ASN A 148 -11.67 -0.85 8.90
C ASN A 148 -11.80 -1.29 7.44
N VAL A 149 -10.79 -1.97 6.87
CA VAL A 149 -10.86 -2.43 5.47
C VAL A 149 -11.99 -3.45 5.26
N ILE A 150 -12.26 -4.32 6.24
CA ILE A 150 -13.40 -5.24 6.18
C ILE A 150 -14.73 -4.48 6.15
N SER A 151 -14.87 -3.42 6.94
CA SER A 151 -16.05 -2.56 6.97
C SER A 151 -16.27 -1.88 5.60
N ASP A 152 -15.22 -1.29 5.03
CA ASP A 152 -15.26 -0.66 3.71
C ASP A 152 -15.63 -1.67 2.62
N MET A 153 -15.03 -2.86 2.63
CA MET A 153 -15.35 -3.90 1.64
C MET A 153 -16.79 -4.40 1.77
N LYS A 154 -17.37 -4.39 2.98
CA LYS A 154 -18.81 -4.68 3.19
C LYS A 154 -19.68 -3.58 2.58
N LEU A 155 -19.35 -2.30 2.82
CA LEU A 155 -20.07 -1.17 2.24
C LEU A 155 -20.08 -1.23 0.70
N LEU A 156 -18.94 -1.61 0.11
CA LEU A 156 -18.77 -1.78 -1.34
C LEU A 156 -19.38 -3.10 -1.87
N SER A 157 -20.00 -3.92 -1.03
CA SER A 157 -20.53 -5.26 -1.38
C SER A 157 -19.48 -6.21 -1.98
N GLN A 158 -18.19 -6.02 -1.68
CA GLN A 158 -17.06 -6.81 -2.17
C GLN A 158 -16.86 -8.09 -1.35
N LYS A 159 -17.79 -9.04 -1.47
CA LYS A 159 -17.84 -10.26 -0.64
C LYS A 159 -16.53 -11.08 -0.63
N ARG A 160 -15.83 -11.17 -1.77
CA ARG A 160 -14.55 -11.90 -1.86
C ARG A 160 -13.44 -11.21 -1.08
N ALA A 161 -13.37 -9.88 -1.12
CA ALA A 161 -12.40 -9.10 -0.38
C ALA A 161 -12.67 -9.14 1.12
N VAL A 162 -13.95 -9.08 1.53
CA VAL A 162 -14.36 -9.27 2.94
C VAL A 162 -13.85 -10.60 3.47
N ALA A 163 -14.15 -11.71 2.78
CA ALA A 163 -13.71 -13.03 3.19
C ALA A 163 -12.18 -13.15 3.25
N TYR A 164 -11.49 -12.50 2.30
CA TYR A 164 -10.03 -12.49 2.27
C TYR A 164 -9.43 -11.78 3.48
N TYR A 165 -9.85 -10.54 3.78
CA TYR A 165 -9.30 -9.80 4.91
C TYR A 165 -9.70 -10.40 6.25
N GLN A 166 -10.87 -11.04 6.36
CA GLN A 166 -11.22 -11.84 7.55
C GLN A 166 -10.27 -13.02 7.74
N TYR A 167 -9.95 -13.76 6.68
CA TYR A 167 -8.97 -14.84 6.71
C TYR A 167 -7.57 -14.33 7.13
N SER A 168 -7.11 -13.23 6.54
CA SER A 168 -5.80 -12.64 6.89
C SER A 168 -5.76 -12.15 8.33
N MET A 169 -6.78 -11.41 8.78
CA MET A 169 -6.91 -10.97 10.17
C MET A 169 -6.89 -12.15 11.15
N GLN A 170 -7.60 -13.24 10.83
CA GLN A 170 -7.63 -14.44 11.68
C GLN A 170 -6.24 -15.07 11.82
N ALA A 171 -5.45 -15.13 10.74
CA ALA A 171 -4.09 -15.69 10.81
C ALA A 171 -3.19 -14.93 11.80
N TYR A 172 -3.28 -13.59 11.82
CA TYR A 172 -2.54 -12.76 12.77
C TYR A 172 -3.12 -12.80 14.18
N TRP A 173 -4.44 -12.92 14.31
CA TRP A 173 -5.09 -13.16 15.59
C TRP A 173 -4.63 -14.47 16.21
N ASP A 174 -4.60 -15.55 15.44
CA ASP A 174 -4.13 -16.86 15.91
C ASP A 174 -2.66 -16.81 16.31
N PHE A 175 -1.82 -16.11 15.55
CA PHE A 175 -0.42 -15.89 15.91
C PHE A 175 -0.28 -15.21 17.28
N MET A 176 -1.02 -14.12 17.54
CA MET A 176 -0.96 -13.41 18.82
C MET A 176 -1.36 -14.28 20.02
N ASN A 177 -2.30 -15.21 19.81
CA ASN A 177 -2.89 -16.01 20.89
C ASN A 177 -2.25 -17.40 21.05
N LYS A 178 -1.23 -17.75 20.26
CA LYS A 178 -0.45 -18.98 20.42
C LYS A 178 0.62 -18.91 21.51
N LYS A 179 0.79 -17.75 22.14
CA LYS A 179 1.79 -17.48 23.19
C LYS A 179 1.40 -18.10 24.53
#